data_AF-A0A2E4W1K0-F1
#
_entry.id   AF-A0A2E4W1K0-F1
#
_cell.length_a   1.000
_cell.length_b   1.000
_cell.length_c   1.000
_cell.angle_alpha   90.00
_cell.angle_beta   90.00
_cell.angle_gamma   90.00
#
_symmetry.space_group_name_H-M   'P 1'
#
loop_
_entity.id
_entity.type
_entity.pdbx_description
1 polymer ?
#
loop_
_entity_poly.entity_id
_entity_poly.type
_entity_poly.pdbx_seq_one_letter_code
_entity_poly.pdbx_strand_id
1 'polypeptide(L)' 'MSQITVGNVASLVIGLLVMAYVMYCLINQKFWNRRVNGWGTRDEHPKIFMLNIVIGTLIVIWTIVSALLV' A
#
# COMPACT_ATOMS: atom_id res chain seq x y z
N MET A 1 16.63 -24.52 11.65
CA MET A 1 16.50 -23.18 12.27
C MET A 1 16.28 -22.22 11.12
N SER A 2 15.01 -21.89 10.84
CA SER A 2 14.62 -21.06 9.70
C SER A 2 15.27 -19.69 9.86
N GLN A 3 16.29 -19.40 9.05
CA GLN A 3 16.81 -18.04 8.94
C GLN A 3 15.69 -17.19 8.35
N ILE A 4 14.96 -16.53 9.23
CA ILE A 4 14.14 -15.40 8.86
C ILE A 4 15.13 -14.33 8.38
N THR A 5 15.43 -14.35 7.08
CA THR A 5 16.28 -13.35 6.46
C THR A 5 15.64 -12.00 6.72
N VAL A 6 16.42 -11.03 7.20
CA VAL A 6 15.94 -9.66 7.50
C VAL A 6 15.13 -9.08 6.33
N GLY A 7 15.47 -9.45 5.09
CA GLY A 7 14.73 -9.09 3.88
C GLY A 7 13.28 -9.63 3.80
N ASN A 8 13.00 -10.82 4.30
CA ASN A 8 11.64 -11.40 4.30
C ASN A 8 10.75 -10.69 5.32
N VAL A 9 11.29 -10.37 6.50
CA VAL A 9 10.57 -9.59 7.52
C VAL A 9 10.30 -8.17 7.03
N ALA A 10 11.30 -7.53 6.44
CA ALA A 10 11.16 -6.19 5.88
C ALA A 10 10.05 -6.14 4.83
N SER A 11 10.01 -7.10 3.91
CA SER A 11 8.97 -7.18 2.87
C SER A 11 7.56 -7.37 3.45
N LEU A 12 7.42 -8.20 4.49
CA LEU A 12 6.14 -8.38 5.19
C LEU A 12 5.69 -7.12 5.91
N VAL A 13 6.62 -6.45 6.62
CA VAL A 13 6.34 -5.17 7.31
C VAL A 13 5.91 -4.10 6.31
N ILE A 14 6.61 -3.98 5.18
CA ILE A 14 6.25 -3.04 4.10
C ILE A 14 4.87 -3.37 3.54
N GLY A 15 4.57 -4.64 3.26
CA GLY A 15 3.26 -5.08 2.80
C GLY A 15 2.13 -4.71 3.78
N LEU A 16 2.34 -4.92 5.08
CA LEU A 16 1.40 -4.54 6.13
C LEU A 16 1.19 -3.03 6.21
N LEU A 17 2.26 -2.23 6.12
CA LEU A 17 2.17 -0.77 6.12
C LEU A 17 1.38 -0.25 4.91
N VAL A 18 1.64 -0.81 3.73
CA VAL A 18 0.92 -0.44 2.51
C VAL A 18 -0.55 -0.85 2.61
N MET A 19 -0.86 -2.03 3.13
CA MET A 19 -2.23 -2.47 3.36
C MET A 19 -2.96 -1.55 4.34
N ALA A 20 -2.33 -1.17 5.44
CA ALA A 20 -2.88 -0.22 6.40
C ALA A 20 -3.14 1.16 5.75
N TYR A 21 -2.22 1.62 4.89
CA TYR A 21 -2.41 2.87 4.15
C TYR A 21 -3.58 2.79 3.16
N VAL A 22 -3.72 1.69 2.41
CA VAL A 22 -4.86 1.48 1.50
C VAL A 22 -6.18 1.47 2.27
N MET A 23 -6.24 0.77 3.40
CA MET A 23 -7.42 0.77 4.28
C MET A 23 -7.74 2.17 4.81
N TYR A 24 -6.73 2.91 5.26
CA TYR A 24 -6.89 4.30 5.69
C TYR A 24 -7.44 5.18 4.57
N CYS A 25 -6.95 5.02 3.35
CA CYS A 25 -7.45 5.74 2.18
C CYS A 25 -8.91 5.40 1.87
N LEU A 26 -9.30 4.12 2.00
CA LEU A 26 -10.68 3.67 1.78
C LEU A 26 -11.64 4.17 2.85
N ILE A 27 -11.24 4.18 4.13
CA ILE A 27 -12.10 4.63 5.23
C ILE A 27 -12.27 6.15 5.19
N ASN A 28 -11.16 6.88 5.06
CA ASN A 28 -11.20 8.35 5.14
C ASN A 28 -11.49 9.00 3.78
N GLN A 29 -11.54 8.23 2.69
CA GLN A 29 -11.65 8.72 1.30
C GLN A 29 -10.63 9.83 0.99
N LYS A 30 -9.47 9.79 1.68
CA LYS A 30 -8.38 10.77 1.61
C LYS A 30 -7.11 10.08 1.17
N PHE A 31 -6.35 10.74 0.32
CA PHE A 31 -5.06 10.24 -0.15
C PHE A 31 -4.02 11.35 -0.11
N TRP A 32 -2.75 10.97 0.00
CA TRP A 32 -1.67 11.93 -0.12
C TRP A 32 -1.49 12.34 -1.59
N ASN A 33 -1.81 13.59 -1.90
CA ASN A 33 -1.62 14.15 -3.22
C ASN A 33 -0.25 14.84 -3.30
N ARG A 34 0.66 14.24 -4.06
CA ARG A 34 2.01 14.79 -4.30
C ARG A 34 2.02 16.13 -5.02
N ARG A 35 1.00 16.47 -5.82
CA ARG A 35 0.96 17.74 -6.57
C ARG A 35 0.68 18.96 -5.69
N VAL A 36 -0.15 18.80 -4.67
CA VAL A 36 -0.49 19.88 -3.71
C VAL A 36 0.26 19.70 -2.38
N ASN A 37 1.13 18.69 -2.30
CA ASN A 37 1.85 18.26 -1.10
C ASN A 37 0.96 18.21 0.15
N GLY A 38 -0.22 17.61 0.00
CA GLY A 38 -1.25 17.61 1.04
C GLY A 38 -2.25 16.49 0.86
N TRP A 39 -3.20 16.41 1.79
CA TRP A 39 -4.28 15.43 1.75
C TRP A 39 -5.35 15.87 0.76
N GLY A 40 -5.52 15.12 -0.32
CA GLY A 40 -6.63 15.29 -1.27
C GLY A 40 -7.77 14.32 -0.99
N THR A 41 -8.98 14.65 -1.44
CA THR A 41 -10.16 13.79 -1.30
C THR A 41 -10.46 13.02 -2.59
N ARG A 42 -11.19 11.91 -2.48
CA ARG A 42 -11.66 11.16 -3.66
C ARG A 42 -12.49 12.03 -4.60
N ASP A 43 -13.33 12.91 -4.05
CA ASP A 43 -14.29 13.69 -4.85
C ASP A 43 -13.60 14.71 -5.76
N GLU A 44 -12.51 15.30 -5.32
CA GLU A 44 -11.71 16.25 -6.11
C GLU A 44 -10.89 15.55 -7.19
N HIS A 45 -10.33 14.38 -6.88
CA HIS A 45 -9.36 13.68 -7.72
C HIS A 45 -9.57 12.16 -7.74
N PRO A 46 -10.70 11.67 -8.30
CA PRO A 46 -11.08 10.26 -8.22
C PRO A 46 -10.08 9.34 -8.94
N LYS A 47 -9.50 9.80 -10.06
CA LYS A 47 -8.49 9.05 -10.81
C LYS A 47 -7.19 8.85 -10.03
N ILE A 48 -6.73 9.87 -9.30
CA ILE A 48 -5.47 9.81 -8.54
C ILE A 48 -5.68 8.98 -7.27
N PHE A 49 -6.84 9.11 -6.63
CA PHE A 49 -7.25 8.24 -5.53
C PHE A 49 -7.22 6.76 -5.96
N MET A 50 -7.89 6.43 -7.06
CA MET A 50 -7.95 5.06 -7.56
C MET A 50 -6.57 4.51 -7.93
N LEU A 51 -5.68 5.34 -8.51
CA LEU A 51 -4.30 4.96 -8.80
C LEU A 51 -3.50 4.62 -7.53
N ASN A 52 -3.67 5.37 -6.43
CA ASN A 52 -3.03 5.03 -5.15
C ASN A 52 -3.51 3.68 -4.61
N ILE A 53 -4.81 3.42 -4.68
CA ILE A 53 -5.40 2.15 -4.24
C ILE A 53 -4.86 0.99 -5.09
N VAL A 54 -4.87 1.11 -6.42
CA VAL A 54 -4.40 0.06 -7.34
C VAL A 54 -2.92 -0.24 -7.15
N ILE A 55 -2.06 0.78 -7.01
CA ILE A 55 -0.64 0.55 -6.73
C ILE A 55 -0.45 -0.12 -5.38
N GLY A 56 -1.18 0.34 -4.35
CA GLY A 56 -1.11 -0.25 -3.02
C GLY A 56 -1.53 -1.72 -3.00
N THR A 57 -2.63 -2.08 -3.68
CA THR A 57 -3.06 -3.48 -3.79
C THR A 57 -2.10 -4.32 -4.62
N LEU A 58 -1.52 -3.80 -5.70
CA LEU A 58 -0.49 -4.51 -6.46
C LEU A 58 0.74 -4.84 -5.61
N ILE A 59 1.20 -3.91 -4.79
CA ILE A 59 2.33 -4.13 -3.87
C ILE A 59 1.96 -5.20 -2.84
N VAL A 60 0.77 -5.12 -2.24
CA VAL A 60 0.30 -6.13 -1.28
C VAL A 60 0.22 -7.52 -1.92
N ILE A 61 -0.38 -7.63 -3.10
CA ILE A 61 -0.45 -8.89 -3.85
C ILE A 61 0.96 -9.43 -4.13
N TRP A 62 1.88 -8.58 -4.58
CA TRP A 62 3.26 -8.97 -4.82
C TRP A 62 3.92 -9.51 -3.55
N THR A 63 3.74 -8.84 -2.40
CA THR A 63 4.30 -9.31 -1.12
C THR A 63 3.74 -10.66 -0.70
N ILE A 64 2.44 -10.91 -0.90
CA ILE A 64 1.80 -12.19 -0.57
C ILE A 64 2.27 -13.30 -1.52
N VAL A 65 2.29 -13.04 -2.82
CA VAL A 65 2.77 -14.00 -3.84
C VAL A 65 4.23 -14.34 -3.59
N SER A 66 5.07 -13.34 -3.32
CA SER A 66 6.48 -13.56 -3.00
C SER A 66 6.67 -14.34 -1.70
N ALA A 67 5.79 -14.17 -0.71
CA ALA A 67 5.82 -14.96 0.52
C ALA A 67 5.34 -16.41 0.30
N LEU A 68 4.42 -16.63 -0.65
CA LEU A 68 3.86 -17.96 -0.97
C LEU A 68 4.77 -18.79 -1.89
N LEU A 69 5.57 -18.13 -2.73
CA LEU A 69 6.52 -18.77 -3.67
C LEU A 69 7.92 -19.03 -3.06
N VAL A 70 8.11 -18.74 -1.77
CA VAL A 70 9.34 -19.01 -0.99
C VAL A 70 9.25 -20.36 -0.27
#